data_AF-A0AAV4IK40-F1
#
_entry.id   AF-A0AAV4IK40-F1
#
_cell.length_a   1.000
_cell.length_b   1.000
_cell.length_c   1.000
_cell.angle_alpha   90.00
_cell.angle_beta   90.00
_cell.angle_gamma   90.00
#
_symmetry.space_group_name_H-M   'P 1'
#
loop_
_entity.id
_entity.type
_entity.pdbx_description
1 polymer ?
#
loop_
_entity_poly.entity_id
_entity_poly.type
_entity_poly.pdbx_seq_one_letter_code
_entity_poly.pdbx_strand_id
1 'polypeptide(L)'
;MSASSKYANGFGQVLKSGVLVKRSVIKRKTFQTQNYKRRLFELTENALAYYDGDVQNKGKQKGAILLKNIKVVAEVNDKSLEDKINVFQIVYSEKDDFCTLYIIADSNVERQNWIDQIRSACLNKGAKFFEKYHPGVWTKKRPFFDCCHQSDRNAIGCKHDSLCRPDLSPQAPELPPRPERAPAQVYIAMFDYIPTDDSGLELIEGEQYTIIDASAEHWWYAENRQGEQGYIPSNFIKKNCGLEMFEWYYKDCSREKSRSLLMNSKQDGCFLIRDSQSCPGEYTLAVYTTEQGGNVRHYQIKRDDSGLFFISKEYPQASIPELVHYHKHNPGGLYTRLRNPPPRGNKPQTAGFAHGKWSLDPKLLTVGKELGRGNFGVVHEGFYQNGPNRMPVAIKMMTVNPSSDEVLQEFKTMTFLAHPNLVQLYGVILDQSPQIIVTELLRHGDLNKYLRDNRESLYYNDNRLLDFGIQVKIVFFFYAYAII
;
A
#
# COMPACT_ATOMS: atom_id res chain seq x y z
N MET A 1 -7.94 63.32 -31.17
CA MET A 1 -8.60 62.96 -29.90
C MET A 1 -8.70 61.45 -29.85
N SER A 2 -7.96 60.84 -28.93
CA SER A 2 -8.01 59.40 -28.62
C SER A 2 -9.19 59.10 -27.70
N ALA A 3 -9.88 58.00 -27.94
CA ALA A 3 -10.46 57.09 -26.94
C ALA A 3 -11.23 55.98 -27.70
N SER A 4 -11.16 54.70 -27.41
CA SER A 4 -10.33 53.88 -26.53
C SER A 4 -10.50 52.46 -27.05
N SER A 5 -9.38 51.78 -27.31
CA SER A 5 -9.32 50.36 -27.66
C SER A 5 -9.92 49.51 -26.53
N LYS A 6 -11.19 49.13 -26.66
CA LYS A 6 -11.77 48.00 -25.93
C LYS A 6 -11.50 46.74 -26.77
N TYR A 7 -11.18 45.65 -26.09
CA TYR A 7 -10.92 44.29 -26.63
C TYR A 7 -9.49 44.01 -27.13
N ALA A 8 -8.59 43.65 -26.21
CA ALA A 8 -7.27 43.12 -26.59
C ALA A 8 -6.85 41.79 -25.92
N ASN A 9 -7.68 41.15 -25.07
CA ASN A 9 -7.23 39.95 -24.34
C ASN A 9 -8.11 38.69 -24.51
N GLY A 10 -9.21 38.70 -25.26
CA GLY A 10 -10.08 37.53 -25.45
C GLY A 10 -10.82 37.02 -24.19
N PHE A 11 -10.46 37.49 -22.98
CA PHE A 11 -10.99 37.01 -21.69
C PHE A 11 -11.83 38.06 -20.92
N GLY A 12 -12.25 39.16 -21.57
CA GLY A 12 -13.05 40.23 -20.96
C GLY A 12 -12.23 41.38 -20.37
N GLN A 13 -12.87 42.24 -19.57
CA GLN A 13 -12.22 43.40 -18.95
C GLN A 13 -11.20 42.97 -17.88
N VAL A 14 -10.07 43.69 -17.77
CA VAL A 14 -9.08 43.49 -16.70
C VAL A 14 -9.61 44.10 -15.40
N LEU A 15 -9.69 43.27 -14.35
CA LEU A 15 -10.13 43.64 -13.00
C LEU A 15 -8.94 44.02 -12.11
N LYS A 16 -7.82 43.29 -12.24
CA LYS A 16 -6.56 43.57 -11.53
C LYS A 16 -5.37 43.17 -12.38
N SER A 17 -4.29 43.94 -12.32
CA SER A 17 -3.00 43.57 -12.89
C SER A 17 -1.87 43.80 -11.89
N GLY A 18 -0.80 43.02 -12.00
CA GLY A 18 0.39 43.18 -11.17
C GLY A 18 1.44 42.12 -11.45
N VAL A 19 2.69 42.42 -11.08
CA VAL A 19 3.81 41.49 -11.29
C VAL A 19 3.95 40.59 -10.07
N LEU A 20 3.85 39.28 -10.28
CA LEU A 20 4.01 38.28 -9.22
C LEU A 20 5.07 37.26 -9.63
N VAL A 21 5.62 36.53 -8.65
CA VAL A 21 6.57 35.45 -8.93
C VAL A 21 5.81 34.13 -8.90
N LYS A 22 5.84 33.38 -10.00
CA LYS A 22 5.28 32.01 -10.03
C LYS A 22 6.37 30.96 -9.98
N ARG A 23 6.08 29.83 -9.35
CA ARG A 23 6.91 28.62 -9.50
C ARG A 23 6.71 28.05 -10.91
N SER A 24 7.78 27.82 -11.67
CA SER A 24 7.65 27.18 -12.98
C SER A 24 7.55 25.65 -12.85
N VAL A 25 6.61 25.05 -13.59
CA VAL A 25 6.53 23.59 -13.77
C VAL A 25 7.12 23.31 -15.15
N ILE A 26 8.38 22.88 -15.22
CA ILE A 26 9.00 22.51 -16.50
C ILE A 26 8.54 21.10 -16.85
N LYS A 27 7.74 20.98 -17.92
CA LYS A 27 7.53 19.72 -18.63
C LYS A 27 8.84 19.37 -19.34
N ARG A 28 9.53 18.34 -18.86
CA ARG A 28 10.68 17.65 -19.50
C ARG A 28 11.96 18.50 -19.68
N LYS A 29 12.96 18.27 -18.83
CA LYS A 29 14.36 17.96 -19.20
C LYS A 29 15.19 17.78 -17.93
N THR A 30 16.03 16.76 -17.99
CA THR A 30 17.03 16.30 -17.04
C THR A 30 18.02 17.43 -16.75
N PHE A 31 18.30 17.68 -15.45
CA PHE A 31 19.29 18.62 -14.90
C PHE A 31 19.12 20.12 -15.24
N GLN A 32 18.48 20.87 -14.33
CA GLN A 32 18.92 22.18 -13.78
C GLN A 32 17.86 22.73 -12.79
N THR A 33 18.28 23.69 -11.96
CA THR A 33 17.64 24.25 -10.76
C THR A 33 16.17 24.67 -10.90
N GLN A 34 15.42 24.58 -9.79
CA GLN A 34 14.02 25.02 -9.66
C GLN A 34 13.92 26.53 -9.98
N ASN A 35 13.29 26.87 -11.10
CA ASN A 35 13.25 28.24 -11.61
C ASN A 35 11.94 28.96 -11.25
N TYR A 36 12.02 29.96 -10.37
CA TYR A 36 10.96 30.94 -10.13
C TYR A 36 10.98 31.99 -11.24
N LYS A 37 9.80 32.43 -11.69
CA LYS A 37 9.67 33.38 -12.80
C LYS A 37 8.74 34.53 -12.44
N ARG A 38 9.24 35.77 -12.53
CA ARG A 38 8.42 37.00 -12.48
C ARG A 38 7.55 37.06 -13.73
N ARG A 39 6.25 37.29 -13.56
CA ARG A 39 5.27 37.39 -14.64
C ARG A 39 4.27 38.48 -14.33
N LEU A 40 3.85 39.23 -15.35
CA LEU A 40 2.65 40.05 -15.24
C LEU A 40 1.44 39.13 -15.17
N PHE A 41 0.68 39.21 -14.08
CA PHE A 41 -0.63 38.59 -13.93
C PHE A 41 -1.73 39.61 -14.23
N GLU A 42 -2.73 39.19 -14.96
CA GLU A 42 -3.97 39.93 -15.19
C GLU A 42 -5.15 39.04 -14.80
N LEU A 43 -5.89 39.46 -13.79
CA LEU A 43 -7.21 38.94 -13.49
C LEU A 43 -8.21 39.66 -14.38
N THR A 44 -8.85 38.94 -15.28
CA THR A 44 -9.95 39.45 -16.10
C THR A 44 -11.28 38.92 -15.60
N GLU A 45 -12.38 39.35 -16.22
CA GLU A 45 -13.71 38.82 -15.91
C GLU A 45 -13.80 37.30 -16.05
N ASN A 46 -13.09 36.67 -17.00
CA ASN A 46 -13.26 35.25 -17.30
C ASN A 46 -12.03 34.37 -17.04
N ALA A 47 -10.84 34.95 -16.84
CA ALA A 47 -9.62 34.18 -16.63
C ALA A 47 -8.60 34.91 -15.74
N LEU A 48 -7.70 34.14 -15.14
CA LEU A 48 -6.43 34.63 -14.62
C LEU A 48 -5.34 34.28 -15.64
N ALA A 49 -4.83 35.29 -16.34
CA ALA A 49 -3.80 35.13 -17.37
C ALA A 49 -2.45 35.66 -16.87
N TYR A 50 -1.35 35.10 -17.40
CA TYR A 50 -0.01 35.60 -17.10
C TYR A 50 0.91 35.64 -18.32
N TYR A 51 1.77 36.66 -18.34
CA TYR A 51 2.58 37.07 -19.49
C TYR A 51 4.06 37.20 -19.13
N ASP A 52 4.94 37.04 -20.13
CA ASP A 52 6.40 37.09 -19.95
C ASP A 52 6.99 38.46 -19.61
N GLY A 53 6.21 39.53 -19.79
CA GLY A 53 6.64 40.89 -19.55
C GLY A 53 6.19 41.48 -18.22
N ASP A 54 6.07 42.80 -18.18
CA ASP A 54 5.70 43.62 -17.03
C ASP A 54 4.54 44.57 -17.37
N VAL A 55 4.22 45.49 -16.44
CA VAL A 55 3.10 46.43 -16.59
C VAL A 55 3.30 47.40 -17.77
N GLN A 56 4.54 47.72 -18.15
CA GLN A 56 4.86 48.64 -19.24
C GLN A 56 4.94 47.91 -20.58
N ASN A 57 5.53 46.72 -20.59
CA ASN A 57 5.62 45.86 -21.77
C ASN A 57 5.11 44.47 -21.42
N LYS A 58 3.83 44.23 -21.72
CA LYS A 58 3.11 42.99 -21.41
C LYS A 58 3.78 41.71 -21.91
N GLY A 59 4.44 41.76 -23.07
CA GLY A 59 5.07 40.59 -23.68
C GLY A 59 4.08 39.46 -24.06
N LYS A 60 4.60 38.24 -24.27
CA LYS A 60 3.83 37.09 -24.76
C LYS A 60 3.07 36.37 -23.64
N GLN A 61 1.82 35.97 -23.90
CA GLN A 61 1.03 35.12 -22.98
C GLN A 61 1.68 33.76 -22.78
N LYS A 62 1.77 33.29 -21.53
CA LYS A 62 2.30 31.98 -21.17
C LYS A 62 1.29 31.00 -20.62
N GLY A 63 0.17 31.50 -20.14
CA GLY A 63 -0.92 30.65 -19.68
C GLY A 63 -2.11 31.49 -19.26
N ALA A 64 -3.26 30.83 -19.20
CA ALA A 64 -4.50 31.39 -18.70
C ALA A 64 -5.30 30.28 -18.01
N ILE A 65 -5.87 30.58 -16.85
CA ILE A 65 -6.72 29.69 -16.08
C ILE A 65 -8.12 30.29 -16.09
N LEU A 66 -9.10 29.57 -16.65
CA LEU A 66 -10.50 30.03 -16.65
C LEU A 66 -11.04 30.04 -15.22
N LEU A 67 -11.68 31.14 -14.81
CA LEU A 67 -12.11 31.32 -13.42
C LEU A 67 -13.10 30.24 -12.96
N LYS A 68 -13.97 29.75 -13.85
CA LYS A 68 -14.94 28.67 -13.58
C LYS A 68 -14.29 27.33 -13.20
N ASN A 69 -13.02 27.12 -13.59
CA ASN A 69 -12.29 25.88 -13.34
C ASN A 69 -11.46 25.93 -12.05
N ILE A 70 -11.36 27.10 -11.41
CA ILE A 70 -10.63 27.26 -10.16
C ILE A 70 -11.46 26.65 -9.02
N LYS A 71 -10.81 25.82 -8.20
CA LYS A 71 -11.38 25.07 -7.08
C LYS A 71 -10.87 25.54 -5.72
N VAL A 72 -9.68 26.12 -5.67
CA VAL A 72 -9.08 26.67 -4.46
C VAL A 72 -8.27 27.92 -4.82
N VAL A 73 -8.40 28.98 -4.02
CA VAL A 73 -7.48 30.12 -3.99
C VAL A 73 -7.20 30.43 -2.53
N ALA A 74 -6.04 30.06 -2.01
CA ALA A 74 -5.78 30.12 -0.59
C ALA A 74 -4.32 30.36 -0.26
N GLU A 75 -4.07 30.78 0.98
CA GLU A 75 -2.72 30.89 1.52
C GLU A 75 -2.01 29.53 1.57
N VAL A 76 -0.68 29.58 1.46
CA VAL A 76 0.22 28.45 1.72
C VAL A 76 1.00 28.79 2.98
N ASN A 77 1.24 27.78 3.82
CA ASN A 77 2.04 27.93 5.04
C ASN A 77 3.41 28.54 4.69
N ASP A 78 3.80 29.55 5.45
CA ASP A 78 5.10 30.19 5.24
C ASP A 78 6.21 29.14 5.39
N LYS A 79 7.23 29.24 4.53
CA LYS A 79 8.38 28.32 4.44
C LYS A 79 8.08 26.91 3.93
N SER A 80 6.81 26.52 3.77
CA SER A 80 6.45 25.24 3.12
C SER A 80 6.95 25.15 1.66
N LEU A 81 7.08 26.30 0.99
CA LEU A 81 7.64 26.38 -0.35
C LEU A 81 9.08 26.93 -0.33
N GLU A 82 10.07 26.10 0.01
CA GLU A 82 11.50 26.44 -0.10
C GLU A 82 11.85 27.77 0.62
N ASP A 83 11.41 27.90 1.87
CA ASP A 83 11.60 29.09 2.74
C ASP A 83 10.99 30.40 2.21
N LYS A 84 10.14 30.33 1.18
CA LYS A 84 9.38 31.49 0.70
C LYS A 84 8.23 31.81 1.63
N ILE A 85 7.99 33.11 1.78
CA ILE A 85 6.88 33.70 2.54
C ILE A 85 5.92 34.39 1.58
N ASN A 86 4.72 34.74 2.05
CA ASN A 86 3.69 35.41 1.22
C ASN A 86 3.29 34.58 0.00
N VAL A 87 3.28 33.26 0.15
CA VAL A 87 2.87 32.33 -0.90
C VAL A 87 1.37 32.07 -0.82
N PHE A 88 0.74 32.01 -1.98
CA PHE A 88 -0.62 31.51 -2.14
C PHE A 88 -0.70 30.53 -3.31
N GLN A 89 -1.74 29.71 -3.30
CA GLN A 89 -1.96 28.68 -4.31
C GLN A 89 -3.27 28.89 -5.04
N ILE A 90 -3.30 28.41 -6.28
CA ILE A 90 -4.50 28.29 -7.08
C ILE A 90 -4.59 26.85 -7.56
N VAL A 91 -5.61 26.13 -7.13
CA VAL A 91 -5.92 24.76 -7.61
C VAL A 91 -7.03 24.86 -8.64
N TYR A 92 -6.84 24.26 -9.80
CA TYR A 92 -7.81 24.29 -10.90
C TYR A 92 -7.86 22.95 -11.63
N SER A 93 -9.03 22.62 -12.18
CA SER A 93 -9.25 21.37 -12.93
C SER A 93 -8.85 21.54 -14.41
N GLU A 94 -8.03 20.63 -14.92
CA GLU A 94 -7.63 20.55 -16.34
C GLU A 94 -7.55 19.08 -16.78
N LYS A 95 -8.34 18.68 -17.79
CA LYS A 95 -8.37 17.31 -18.37
C LYS A 95 -8.50 16.19 -17.30
N ASP A 96 -9.48 16.33 -16.43
CA ASP A 96 -9.80 15.39 -15.34
C ASP A 96 -8.73 15.22 -14.25
N ASP A 97 -7.74 16.13 -14.19
CA ASP A 97 -6.73 16.19 -13.13
C ASP A 97 -6.73 17.56 -12.44
N PHE A 98 -6.16 17.65 -11.22
CA PHE A 98 -5.99 18.92 -10.50
C PHE A 98 -4.58 19.47 -10.64
N CYS A 99 -4.50 20.69 -11.14
CA CYS A 99 -3.25 21.44 -11.26
C CYS A 99 -3.16 22.50 -10.16
N THR A 100 -1.98 22.60 -9.53
CA THR A 100 -1.70 23.63 -8.51
C THR A 100 -0.68 24.62 -9.04
N LEU A 101 -1.03 25.90 -9.00
CA LEU A 101 -0.13 27.01 -9.29
C LEU A 101 0.24 27.73 -7.99
N TYR A 102 1.54 27.75 -7.67
CA TYR A 102 2.08 28.51 -6.54
C TYR A 102 2.58 29.89 -6.99
N ILE A 103 2.13 30.92 -6.28
CA ILE A 103 2.42 32.33 -6.57
C ILE A 103 2.92 33.00 -5.29
N ILE A 104 3.96 33.81 -5.42
CA ILE A 104 4.59 34.57 -4.35
C ILE A 104 4.29 36.05 -4.61
N ALA A 105 3.66 36.71 -3.64
CA ALA A 105 3.42 38.14 -3.64
C ALA A 105 4.55 38.90 -2.93
N ASP A 106 4.71 40.18 -3.26
CA ASP A 106 5.77 41.01 -2.67
C ASP A 106 5.53 41.32 -1.18
N SER A 107 4.28 41.21 -0.69
CA SER A 107 3.94 41.36 0.73
C SER A 107 2.72 40.51 1.13
N ASN A 108 2.51 40.30 2.43
CA ASN A 108 1.32 39.61 2.95
C ASN A 108 0.02 40.37 2.59
N VAL A 109 0.06 41.71 2.59
CA VAL A 109 -1.07 42.55 2.22
C VAL A 109 -1.44 42.34 0.75
N GLU A 110 -0.44 42.32 -0.14
CA GLU A 110 -0.66 42.03 -1.56
C GLU A 110 -1.15 40.59 -1.77
N ARG A 111 -0.60 39.61 -1.04
CA ARG A 111 -1.07 38.22 -1.07
C ARG A 111 -2.57 38.16 -0.78
N GLN A 112 -3.00 38.74 0.34
CA GLN A 112 -4.41 38.70 0.75
C GLN A 112 -5.30 39.41 -0.26
N ASN A 113 -4.88 40.59 -0.74
CA ASN A 113 -5.63 41.34 -1.74
C ASN A 113 -5.81 40.56 -3.06
N TRP A 114 -4.77 39.85 -3.52
CA TRP A 114 -4.87 38.97 -4.69
C TRP A 114 -5.81 37.78 -4.45
N ILE A 115 -5.72 37.11 -3.30
CA ILE A 115 -6.62 36.01 -2.94
C ILE A 115 -8.08 36.49 -2.98
N ASP A 116 -8.38 37.62 -2.34
CA ASP A 116 -9.75 38.14 -2.21
C ASP A 116 -10.33 38.54 -3.56
N GLN A 117 -9.55 39.22 -4.40
CA GLN A 117 -10.01 39.64 -5.73
C GLN A 117 -10.23 38.46 -6.68
N ILE A 118 -9.32 37.47 -6.70
CA ILE A 118 -9.49 36.28 -7.53
C ILE A 118 -10.71 35.48 -7.05
N ARG A 119 -10.88 35.28 -5.74
CA ARG A 119 -12.05 34.60 -5.18
C ARG A 119 -13.36 35.28 -5.57
N SER A 120 -13.43 36.59 -5.41
CA SER A 120 -14.61 37.39 -5.75
C SER A 120 -14.95 37.25 -7.24
N ALA A 121 -13.95 37.34 -8.12
CA ALA A 121 -14.14 37.15 -9.56
C ALA A 121 -14.59 35.73 -9.92
N CYS A 122 -14.05 34.70 -9.26
CA CYS A 122 -14.46 33.30 -9.41
C CYS A 122 -15.92 33.07 -9.00
N LEU A 123 -16.34 33.59 -7.84
CA LEU A 123 -17.72 33.47 -7.36
C LEU A 123 -18.71 34.15 -8.31
N ASN A 124 -18.37 35.34 -8.81
CA ASN A 124 -19.19 36.06 -9.81
C ASN A 124 -19.36 35.28 -11.13
N LYS A 125 -18.45 34.33 -11.42
CA LYS A 125 -18.54 33.44 -12.59
C LYS A 125 -19.08 32.04 -12.25
N GLY A 126 -19.61 31.84 -11.04
CA GLY A 126 -20.21 30.59 -10.62
C GLY A 126 -19.21 29.46 -10.35
N ALA A 127 -17.95 29.80 -10.05
CA ALA A 127 -16.97 28.79 -9.64
C ALA A 127 -17.38 28.16 -8.30
N LYS A 128 -17.28 26.83 -8.21
CA LYS A 128 -17.54 26.07 -6.98
C LYS A 128 -16.21 25.73 -6.31
N PHE A 129 -15.95 26.37 -5.18
CA PHE A 129 -14.78 26.11 -4.35
C PHE A 129 -14.93 24.80 -3.59
N PHE A 130 -13.81 24.16 -3.27
CA PHE A 130 -13.76 23.05 -2.33
C PHE A 130 -13.88 23.55 -0.89
N GLU A 131 -14.54 22.75 -0.05
CA GLU A 131 -14.71 23.05 1.38
C GLU A 131 -13.39 22.97 2.16
N LYS A 132 -12.42 22.23 1.63
CA LYS A 132 -11.09 22.06 2.20
C LYS A 132 -10.02 22.36 1.16
N TYR A 133 -8.83 22.67 1.64
CA TYR A 133 -7.61 22.75 0.85
C TYR A 133 -6.39 22.33 1.68
N HIS A 134 -5.26 22.08 1.00
CA HIS A 134 -3.99 21.82 1.65
C HIS A 134 -3.20 23.12 1.78
N PRO A 135 -3.00 23.70 2.98
CA PRO A 135 -2.10 24.85 3.14
C PRO A 135 -0.62 24.46 2.92
N GLY A 136 -0.35 23.15 2.87
CA GLY A 136 0.95 22.59 2.62
C GLY A 136 1.29 22.37 1.14
N VAL A 137 2.56 22.15 0.84
CA VAL A 137 3.08 21.97 -0.52
C VAL A 137 3.43 20.51 -0.77
N TRP A 138 2.84 19.94 -1.82
CA TRP A 138 3.27 18.65 -2.38
C TRP A 138 4.40 18.85 -3.40
N THR A 139 5.48 18.06 -3.32
CA THR A 139 6.61 18.15 -4.28
C THR A 139 7.11 16.78 -4.71
N LYS A 140 7.81 16.68 -5.86
CA LYS A 140 8.42 15.39 -6.25
C LYS A 140 9.47 14.86 -5.27
N LYS A 141 10.13 15.74 -4.50
CA LYS A 141 11.10 15.35 -3.46
C LYS A 141 10.42 14.91 -2.17
N ARG A 142 9.16 15.31 -1.96
CA ARG A 142 8.31 14.97 -0.80
C ARG A 142 6.92 14.62 -1.35
N PRO A 143 6.68 13.36 -1.75
CA PRO A 143 5.45 12.94 -2.41
C PRO A 143 4.25 12.85 -1.45
N PHE A 144 4.16 13.79 -0.52
CA PHE A 144 3.08 13.98 0.44
C PHE A 144 2.95 15.48 0.75
N PHE A 145 1.76 15.93 1.12
CA PHE A 145 1.55 17.31 1.60
C PHE A 145 2.16 17.49 2.99
N ASP A 146 3.05 18.46 3.18
CA ASP A 146 3.68 18.75 4.48
C ASP A 146 2.70 19.20 5.58
N CYS A 147 1.46 19.58 5.23
CA CYS A 147 0.43 19.96 6.19
C CYS A 147 -0.32 18.79 6.85
N CYS A 148 -0.35 17.60 6.23
CA CYS A 148 -1.14 16.47 6.74
C CYS A 148 -0.65 15.08 6.30
N HIS A 149 0.48 15.02 5.59
CA HIS A 149 1.12 13.82 5.07
C HIS A 149 0.28 12.97 4.10
N GLN A 150 -0.84 13.51 3.59
CA GLN A 150 -1.58 12.86 2.50
C GLN A 150 -0.69 12.75 1.26
N SER A 151 -0.57 11.53 0.74
CA SER A 151 0.27 11.18 -0.41
C SER A 151 -0.45 11.33 -1.75
N ASP A 152 -1.78 11.27 -1.74
CA ASP A 152 -2.61 11.55 -2.91
C ASP A 152 -2.60 13.06 -3.23
N ARG A 153 -2.06 13.40 -4.40
CA ARG A 153 -1.96 14.77 -4.90
C ARG A 153 -3.33 15.39 -5.20
N ASN A 154 -4.35 14.56 -5.42
CA ASN A 154 -5.71 14.98 -5.74
C ASN A 154 -6.65 14.97 -4.53
N ALA A 155 -6.11 14.76 -3.32
CA ALA A 155 -6.87 14.90 -2.10
C ALA A 155 -7.42 16.33 -1.93
N ILE A 156 -8.63 16.42 -1.39
CA ILE A 156 -9.41 17.68 -1.34
C ILE A 156 -8.76 18.72 -0.43
N GLY A 157 -8.06 18.31 0.63
CA GLY A 157 -7.50 19.23 1.62
C GLY A 157 -7.66 18.80 3.06
N CYS A 158 -6.81 19.34 3.95
CA CYS A 158 -6.91 19.13 5.40
C CYS A 158 -7.41 20.34 6.19
N LYS A 159 -7.34 21.56 5.62
CA LYS A 159 -7.80 22.81 6.26
C LYS A 159 -9.14 23.24 5.65
N HIS A 160 -10.12 23.55 6.49
CA HIS A 160 -11.40 24.08 6.03
C HIS A 160 -11.27 25.51 5.52
N ASP A 161 -11.98 25.81 4.43
CA ASP A 161 -12.08 27.16 3.89
C ASP A 161 -13.19 27.93 4.62
N SER A 162 -12.81 28.86 5.49
CA SER A 162 -13.74 29.64 6.34
C SER A 162 -14.78 30.47 5.56
N LEU A 163 -14.63 30.62 4.24
CA LEU A 163 -15.57 31.33 3.37
C LEU A 163 -16.64 30.42 2.76
N CYS A 164 -16.45 29.10 2.78
CA CYS A 164 -17.52 28.13 2.49
C CYS A 164 -18.42 28.04 3.72
N ARG A 165 -19.44 28.90 3.80
CA ARG A 165 -20.49 28.75 4.81
C ARG A 165 -21.15 27.38 4.65
N PRO A 166 -21.44 26.65 5.73
CA PRO A 166 -22.34 25.51 5.65
C PRO A 166 -23.68 26.01 5.08
N ASP A 167 -24.13 25.37 4.01
CA ASP A 167 -25.41 25.64 3.39
C ASP A 167 -26.53 25.54 4.45
N LEU A 168 -27.23 26.65 4.69
CA LEU A 168 -28.41 26.73 5.57
C LEU A 168 -29.64 26.15 4.86
N SER A 169 -29.49 24.98 4.23
CA SER A 169 -30.62 24.18 3.79
C SER A 169 -31.34 23.65 5.04
N PRO A 170 -32.69 23.65 5.08
CA PRO A 170 -33.45 23.25 6.27
C PRO A 170 -33.02 21.85 6.73
N GLN A 171 -32.69 21.75 8.02
CA GLN A 171 -32.24 20.51 8.64
C GLN A 171 -33.19 19.38 8.29
N ALA A 172 -32.68 18.42 7.51
CA ALA A 172 -33.28 17.10 7.42
C ALA A 172 -33.37 16.52 8.84
N PRO A 173 -34.46 15.79 9.17
CA PRO A 173 -34.69 15.25 10.50
C PRO A 173 -33.44 14.52 11.03
N GLU A 174 -33.13 14.73 12.31
CA GLU A 174 -31.93 14.23 12.97
C GLU A 174 -31.63 12.79 12.56
N LEU A 175 -30.50 12.61 11.89
CA LEU A 175 -29.96 11.29 11.60
C LEU A 175 -29.66 10.60 12.93
N PRO A 176 -29.86 9.27 13.01
CA PRO A 176 -29.52 8.48 14.19
C PRO A 176 -28.06 8.75 14.60
N PRO A 177 -27.72 8.57 15.88
CA PRO A 177 -26.39 8.88 16.40
C PRO A 177 -25.31 8.34 15.46
N ARG A 178 -24.36 9.23 15.13
CA ARG A 178 -23.17 8.98 14.32
C ARG A 178 -22.67 7.56 14.59
N PRO A 179 -22.45 6.71 13.57
CA PRO A 179 -21.79 5.43 13.82
C PRO A 179 -20.51 5.75 14.59
N GLU A 180 -20.35 5.09 15.74
CA GLU A 180 -19.07 5.04 16.45
C GLU A 180 -17.95 4.98 15.42
N ARG A 181 -16.85 5.71 15.65
CA ARG A 181 -15.60 5.52 14.87
C ARG A 181 -15.52 4.04 14.54
N ALA A 182 -15.51 3.71 13.24
CA ALA A 182 -15.47 2.32 12.80
C ALA A 182 -14.48 1.62 13.73
N PRO A 183 -14.91 0.58 14.47
CA PRO A 183 -14.18 0.09 15.62
C PRO A 183 -12.73 -0.05 15.20
N ALA A 184 -11.84 0.60 15.96
CA ALA A 184 -10.41 0.56 15.74
C ALA A 184 -10.07 -0.87 15.33
N GLN A 185 -9.64 -1.07 14.07
CA GLN A 185 -9.57 -2.43 13.56
C GLN A 185 -8.40 -3.09 14.28
N VAL A 186 -8.73 -3.87 15.30
CA VAL A 186 -7.75 -4.62 16.09
C VAL A 186 -7.36 -5.84 15.28
N TYR A 187 -6.07 -6.10 15.20
CA TYR A 187 -5.48 -7.26 14.58
C TYR A 187 -4.63 -8.00 15.61
N ILE A 188 -4.43 -9.29 15.43
CA ILE A 188 -3.51 -10.12 16.23
C ILE A 188 -2.31 -10.48 15.38
N ALA A 189 -1.11 -10.36 15.95
CA ALA A 189 0.11 -10.84 15.33
C ALA A 189 0.14 -12.37 15.30
N MET A 190 0.35 -12.92 14.12
CA MET A 190 0.46 -14.36 13.87
C MET A 190 1.90 -14.84 13.92
N PHE A 191 2.87 -13.93 13.85
CA PHE A 191 4.30 -14.21 13.87
C PHE A 191 5.04 -13.01 14.47
N ASP A 192 6.17 -13.27 15.12
CA ASP A 192 7.06 -12.21 15.60
C ASP A 192 7.66 -11.41 14.43
N TYR A 193 7.84 -10.11 14.59
CA TYR A 193 8.58 -9.25 13.67
C TYR A 193 9.46 -8.28 14.45
N ILE A 194 10.76 -8.30 14.17
CA ILE A 194 11.73 -7.38 14.78
C ILE A 194 12.05 -6.31 13.74
N PRO A 195 11.77 -5.02 14.02
CA PRO A 195 12.09 -3.92 13.14
C PRO A 195 13.59 -3.83 12.85
N THR A 196 13.90 -3.34 11.65
CA THR A 196 15.27 -3.24 11.14
C THR A 196 15.75 -1.80 11.09
N ASP A 197 14.82 -0.87 11.34
CA ASP A 197 15.02 0.57 11.48
C ASP A 197 13.93 1.17 12.39
N ASP A 198 14.08 2.46 12.69
CA ASP A 198 13.19 3.20 13.59
C ASP A 198 11.79 3.47 13.00
N SER A 199 11.52 3.05 11.75
CA SER A 199 10.21 3.20 11.12
C SER A 199 9.29 2.00 11.35
N GLY A 200 9.85 0.85 11.72
CA GLY A 200 9.09 -0.37 11.97
C GLY A 200 8.60 -0.49 13.42
N LEU A 201 7.49 -1.19 13.61
CA LEU A 201 6.95 -1.53 14.92
C LEU A 201 7.12 -3.03 15.19
N GLU A 202 7.55 -3.41 16.39
CA GLU A 202 7.74 -4.82 16.75
C GLU A 202 6.40 -5.56 16.84
N LEU A 203 6.32 -6.73 16.20
CA LEU A 203 5.23 -7.68 16.38
C LEU A 203 5.68 -8.79 17.33
N ILE A 204 4.84 -9.08 18.33
CA ILE A 204 4.97 -10.23 19.22
C ILE A 204 3.80 -11.17 18.93
N GLU A 205 4.06 -12.42 18.58
CA GLU A 205 3.03 -13.42 18.26
C GLU A 205 1.99 -13.51 19.38
N GLY A 206 0.71 -13.37 19.02
CA GLY A 206 -0.43 -13.36 19.92
C GLY A 206 -0.85 -11.97 20.43
N GLU A 207 -0.01 -10.94 20.33
CA GLU A 207 -0.34 -9.58 20.76
C GLU A 207 -1.25 -8.84 19.78
N GLN A 208 -1.94 -7.81 20.30
CA GLN A 208 -2.93 -7.04 19.56
C GLN A 208 -2.39 -5.68 19.11
N TYR A 209 -2.74 -5.32 17.89
CA TYR A 209 -2.31 -4.09 17.22
C TYR A 209 -3.51 -3.40 16.57
N THR A 210 -3.56 -2.07 16.68
CA THR A 210 -4.58 -1.26 16.02
C THR A 210 -4.04 -0.74 14.69
N ILE A 211 -4.75 -1.00 13.59
CA ILE A 211 -4.33 -0.51 12.29
C ILE A 211 -4.78 0.93 12.09
N ILE A 212 -3.80 1.82 11.90
CA ILE A 212 -4.00 3.24 11.62
C ILE A 212 -4.12 3.47 10.12
N ASP A 213 -3.25 2.84 9.32
CA ASP A 213 -3.23 2.97 7.86
C ASP A 213 -2.94 1.61 7.19
N ALA A 214 -3.86 1.17 6.34
CA ALA A 214 -3.75 -0.05 5.53
C ALA A 214 -3.73 0.25 4.01
N SER A 215 -3.39 1.48 3.62
CA SER A 215 -3.40 1.91 2.23
C SER A 215 -2.31 1.26 1.37
N ALA A 216 -1.19 0.87 1.98
CA ALA A 216 -0.15 0.10 1.33
C ALA A 216 -0.45 -1.42 1.38
N GLU A 217 -0.06 -2.15 0.34
CA GLU A 217 -0.44 -3.55 0.18
C GLU A 217 0.25 -4.49 1.21
N HIS A 218 1.56 -4.30 1.42
CA HIS A 218 2.38 -5.25 2.18
C HIS A 218 2.86 -4.74 3.54
N TRP A 219 2.80 -3.43 3.77
CA TRP A 219 3.27 -2.79 4.99
C TRP A 219 2.20 -1.85 5.51
N TRP A 220 1.64 -2.13 6.69
CA TRP A 220 0.61 -1.30 7.29
C TRP A 220 1.17 -0.49 8.44
N TYR A 221 0.60 0.68 8.69
CA TYR A 221 0.96 1.50 9.84
C TYR A 221 0.03 1.15 11.00
N ALA A 222 0.63 0.77 12.13
CA ALA A 222 -0.09 0.24 13.27
C ALA A 222 0.38 0.86 14.59
N GLU A 223 -0.40 0.64 15.64
CA GLU A 223 -0.13 1.04 17.02
C GLU A 223 -0.26 -0.17 17.95
N ASN A 224 0.69 -0.34 18.88
CA ASN A 224 0.62 -1.38 19.92
C ASN A 224 -0.14 -0.89 21.18
N ARG A 225 -0.28 -1.76 22.18
CA ARG A 225 -0.98 -1.43 23.44
C ARG A 225 -0.29 -0.34 24.27
N GLN A 226 1.00 -0.16 24.07
CA GLN A 226 1.84 0.84 24.73
C GLN A 226 1.74 2.22 24.05
N GLY A 227 1.05 2.33 22.92
CA GLY A 227 0.92 3.56 22.14
C GLY A 227 2.09 3.82 21.19
N GLU A 228 2.98 2.84 20.99
CA GLU A 228 4.07 2.93 20.03
C GLU A 228 3.54 2.65 18.62
N GLN A 229 4.00 3.45 17.65
CA GLN A 229 3.51 3.42 16.28
C GLN A 229 4.63 3.13 15.28
N GLY A 230 4.32 2.39 14.23
CA GLY A 230 5.27 2.08 13.15
C GLY A 230 4.72 1.14 12.09
N TYR A 231 5.55 0.85 11.10
CA TYR A 231 5.20 -0.06 10.01
C TYR A 231 5.35 -1.53 10.42
N ILE A 232 4.38 -2.34 10.01
CA ILE A 232 4.36 -3.79 10.24
C ILE A 232 4.04 -4.53 8.94
N PRO A 233 4.55 -5.76 8.73
CA PRO A 233 4.15 -6.57 7.60
C PRO A 233 2.67 -6.97 7.67
N SER A 234 1.87 -6.62 6.67
CA SER A 234 0.43 -6.90 6.67
C SER A 234 0.12 -8.40 6.69
N ASN A 235 1.00 -9.23 6.13
CA ASN A 235 0.88 -10.69 6.12
C ASN A 235 1.21 -11.36 7.46
N PHE A 236 1.70 -10.61 8.45
CA PHE A 236 2.03 -11.12 9.78
C PHE A 236 0.90 -10.94 10.77
N ILE A 237 -0.17 -10.24 10.39
CA ILE A 237 -1.28 -9.92 11.27
C ILE A 237 -2.60 -10.41 10.67
N LYS A 238 -3.58 -10.70 11.53
CA LYS A 238 -4.94 -11.02 11.10
C LYS A 238 -5.96 -10.23 11.89
N LYS A 239 -7.06 -9.88 11.22
CA LYS A 239 -8.13 -9.09 11.85
C LYS A 239 -8.67 -9.86 13.04
N ASN A 240 -8.71 -9.20 14.20
CA ASN A 240 -9.22 -9.76 15.44
C ASN A 240 -10.76 -9.71 15.46
N CYS A 241 -11.39 -10.32 14.46
CA CYS A 241 -12.83 -10.46 14.38
C CYS A 241 -13.19 -11.83 13.81
N GLY A 242 -14.32 -12.39 14.23
CA GLY A 242 -14.81 -13.65 13.69
C GLY A 242 -13.93 -14.84 14.05
N LEU A 243 -13.80 -15.79 13.11
CA LEU A 243 -13.03 -17.01 13.35
C LEU A 243 -11.52 -16.80 13.17
N GLU A 244 -11.12 -15.72 12.50
CA GLU A 244 -9.74 -15.37 12.19
C GLU A 244 -8.85 -15.18 13.42
N MET A 245 -9.44 -14.89 14.59
CA MET A 245 -8.73 -14.81 15.87
C MET A 245 -8.25 -16.17 16.39
N PHE A 246 -8.85 -17.27 15.93
CA PHE A 246 -8.53 -18.60 16.44
C PHE A 246 -7.40 -19.25 15.63
N GLU A 247 -6.40 -19.77 16.33
CA GLU A 247 -5.24 -20.47 15.75
C GLU A 247 -5.64 -21.60 14.79
N TRP A 248 -6.72 -22.32 15.10
CA TRP A 248 -7.24 -23.46 14.35
C TRP A 248 -8.05 -23.08 13.10
N TYR A 249 -8.31 -21.80 12.83
CA TYR A 249 -9.05 -21.37 11.64
C TYR A 249 -8.14 -20.98 10.47
N TYR A 250 -8.29 -21.70 9.37
CA TYR A 250 -7.53 -21.62 8.14
C TYR A 250 -8.48 -21.31 6.96
N LYS A 251 -9.06 -20.11 6.98
CA LYS A 251 -10.03 -19.58 6.00
C LYS A 251 -9.87 -20.13 4.57
N ASP A 252 -8.82 -19.70 3.86
CA ASP A 252 -8.58 -20.01 2.44
C ASP A 252 -7.79 -21.33 2.22
N CYS A 253 -7.88 -22.29 3.13
CA CYS A 253 -7.17 -23.57 3.01
C CYS A 253 -7.94 -24.54 2.13
N SER A 254 -7.29 -25.17 1.13
CA SER A 254 -7.95 -26.20 0.33
C SER A 254 -8.07 -27.54 1.07
N ARG A 255 -8.90 -28.44 0.55
CA ARG A 255 -8.99 -29.83 1.05
C ARG A 255 -7.64 -30.55 0.98
N GLU A 256 -6.89 -30.36 -0.09
CA GLU A 256 -5.59 -30.99 -0.33
C GLU A 256 -4.52 -30.41 0.60
N LYS A 257 -4.50 -29.07 0.75
CA LYS A 257 -3.58 -28.38 1.65
C LYS A 257 -3.83 -28.75 3.11
N SER A 258 -5.09 -28.78 3.54
CA SER A 258 -5.46 -29.21 4.90
C SER A 258 -5.07 -30.66 5.16
N ARG A 259 -5.28 -31.56 4.19
CA ARG A 259 -4.83 -32.96 4.28
C ARG A 259 -3.31 -33.04 4.45
N SER A 260 -2.53 -32.32 3.64
CA SER A 260 -1.07 -32.30 3.72
C SER A 260 -0.56 -31.81 5.07
N LEU A 261 -1.08 -30.67 5.57
CA LEU A 261 -0.71 -30.10 6.87
C LEU A 261 -0.98 -31.07 8.02
N LEU A 262 -2.16 -31.68 8.04
CA LEU A 262 -2.58 -32.59 9.10
C LEU A 262 -1.82 -33.92 9.03
N MET A 263 -1.58 -34.47 7.83
CA MET A 263 -0.78 -35.68 7.65
C MET A 263 0.68 -35.50 8.10
N ASN A 264 1.24 -34.31 7.93
CA ASN A 264 2.59 -34.00 8.39
C ASN A 264 2.69 -33.90 9.92
N SER A 265 1.61 -33.47 10.59
CA SER A 265 1.58 -33.36 12.05
C SER A 265 1.66 -34.73 12.75
N LYS A 266 1.07 -35.78 12.14
CA LYS A 266 0.96 -37.15 12.66
C LYS A 266 0.45 -37.25 14.12
N GLN A 267 -0.35 -36.28 14.57
CA GLN A 267 -0.88 -36.22 15.93
C GLN A 267 -2.39 -36.50 15.91
N ASP A 268 -2.84 -37.55 16.61
CA ASP A 268 -4.27 -37.88 16.69
C ASP A 268 -5.08 -36.70 17.25
N GLY A 269 -6.18 -36.37 16.57
CA GLY A 269 -7.03 -35.23 16.94
C GLY A 269 -6.48 -33.87 16.55
N CYS A 270 -5.31 -33.80 15.89
CA CYS A 270 -4.83 -32.56 15.27
C CYS A 270 -5.85 -32.07 14.23
N PHE A 271 -6.26 -30.81 14.30
CA PHE A 271 -7.41 -30.34 13.53
C PHE A 271 -7.26 -28.90 13.03
N LEU A 272 -8.05 -28.56 12.02
CA LEU A 272 -8.27 -27.18 11.60
C LEU A 272 -9.69 -27.02 11.06
N ILE A 273 -10.18 -25.78 11.03
CA ILE A 273 -11.44 -25.39 10.37
C ILE A 273 -11.11 -24.48 9.20
N ARG A 274 -11.79 -24.67 8.07
CA ARG A 274 -11.61 -23.89 6.85
C ARG A 274 -12.95 -23.58 6.20
N ASP A 275 -12.95 -22.66 5.24
CA ASP A 275 -14.13 -22.41 4.42
C ASP A 275 -14.40 -23.63 3.52
N SER A 276 -15.69 -23.90 3.29
CA SER A 276 -16.12 -25.00 2.43
C SER A 276 -15.99 -24.59 0.97
N GLN A 277 -15.05 -25.20 0.25
CA GLN A 277 -14.85 -24.96 -1.19
C GLN A 277 -16.06 -25.40 -2.04
N SER A 278 -16.84 -26.37 -1.56
CA SER A 278 -18.01 -26.90 -2.26
C SER A 278 -19.30 -26.14 -1.96
N CYS A 279 -19.38 -25.45 -0.80
CA CYS A 279 -20.59 -24.77 -0.34
C CYS A 279 -20.21 -23.40 0.24
N PRO A 280 -20.27 -22.32 -0.55
CA PRO A 280 -19.94 -20.97 -0.09
C PRO A 280 -20.77 -20.57 1.15
N GLY A 281 -20.11 -20.03 2.18
CA GLY A 281 -20.75 -19.62 3.44
C GLY A 281 -20.82 -20.72 4.51
N GLU A 282 -20.42 -21.94 4.18
CA GLU A 282 -20.30 -23.04 5.14
C GLU A 282 -18.83 -23.35 5.51
N TYR A 283 -18.65 -24.14 6.57
CA TYR A 283 -17.33 -24.46 7.11
C TYR A 283 -17.08 -25.96 7.11
N THR A 284 -15.81 -26.34 7.02
CA THR A 284 -15.37 -27.75 7.12
C THR A 284 -14.36 -27.90 8.24
N LEU A 285 -14.61 -28.82 9.16
CA LEU A 285 -13.66 -29.33 10.13
C LEU A 285 -12.83 -30.44 9.48
N ALA A 286 -11.51 -30.29 9.43
CA ALA A 286 -10.58 -31.34 9.05
C ALA A 286 -9.82 -31.82 10.29
N VAL A 287 -9.78 -33.13 10.53
CA VAL A 287 -9.11 -33.73 11.69
C VAL A 287 -8.29 -34.95 11.28
N TYR A 288 -7.06 -35.02 11.77
CA TYR A 288 -6.20 -36.20 11.64
C TYR A 288 -6.62 -37.26 12.65
N THR A 289 -6.66 -38.50 12.18
CA THR A 289 -7.00 -39.68 12.97
C THR A 289 -5.91 -40.73 12.74
N THR A 290 -5.51 -41.44 13.79
CA THR A 290 -4.57 -42.58 13.67
C THR A 290 -5.24 -43.87 13.19
N GLU A 291 -6.51 -43.81 12.80
CA GLU A 291 -7.27 -44.93 12.25
C GLU A 291 -6.64 -45.47 10.95
N GLN A 292 -6.64 -46.80 10.78
CA GLN A 292 -6.21 -47.48 9.56
C GLN A 292 -4.86 -47.01 8.99
N GLY A 293 -3.89 -46.72 9.87
CA GLY A 293 -2.55 -46.27 9.45
C GLY A 293 -2.41 -44.75 9.26
N GLY A 294 -3.41 -43.97 9.65
CA GLY A 294 -3.37 -42.51 9.63
C GLY A 294 -4.16 -41.93 8.47
N ASN A 295 -5.23 -41.19 8.77
CA ASN A 295 -6.05 -40.53 7.76
C ASN A 295 -6.64 -39.21 8.26
N VAL A 296 -6.97 -38.32 7.31
CA VAL A 296 -7.64 -37.05 7.57
C VAL A 296 -9.12 -37.19 7.21
N ARG A 297 -9.99 -36.97 8.20
CA ARG A 297 -11.45 -36.94 8.03
C ARG A 297 -11.92 -35.49 7.89
N HIS A 298 -12.90 -35.28 7.02
CA HIS A 298 -13.51 -33.97 6.79
C HIS A 298 -14.98 -34.02 7.17
N TYR A 299 -15.39 -33.13 8.06
CA TYR A 299 -16.75 -33.00 8.57
C TYR A 299 -17.31 -31.64 8.17
N GLN A 300 -18.46 -31.62 7.54
CA GLN A 300 -19.17 -30.38 7.21
C GLN A 300 -19.84 -29.83 8.47
N ILE A 301 -19.55 -28.58 8.80
CA ILE A 301 -20.22 -27.87 9.89
C ILE A 301 -21.46 -27.23 9.30
N LYS A 302 -22.63 -27.74 9.70
CA LYS A 302 -23.93 -27.31 9.20
C LYS A 302 -24.56 -26.32 10.17
N ARG A 303 -25.56 -25.59 9.69
CA ARG A 303 -26.47 -24.79 10.51
C ARG A 303 -27.88 -25.36 10.41
N ASP A 304 -28.61 -25.35 11.52
CA ASP A 304 -30.04 -25.68 11.51
C ASP A 304 -30.90 -24.43 11.26
N ASP A 305 -32.21 -24.63 11.20
CA ASP A 305 -33.19 -23.57 10.96
C ASP A 305 -33.20 -22.52 12.09
N SER A 306 -32.70 -22.87 13.28
CA SER A 306 -32.54 -21.96 14.42
C SER A 306 -31.20 -21.20 14.42
N GLY A 307 -30.32 -21.50 13.46
CA GLY A 307 -29.00 -20.89 13.30
C GLY A 307 -27.89 -21.52 14.13
N LEU A 308 -28.15 -22.63 14.84
CA LEU A 308 -27.14 -23.33 15.64
C LEU A 308 -26.23 -24.17 14.75
N PHE A 309 -24.94 -24.20 15.09
CA PHE A 309 -23.91 -24.94 14.36
C PHE A 309 -23.80 -26.36 14.88
N PHE A 310 -23.68 -27.33 13.98
CA PHE A 310 -23.55 -28.73 14.37
C PHE A 310 -22.76 -29.57 13.35
N ILE A 311 -22.20 -30.68 13.84
CA ILE A 311 -21.65 -31.76 13.01
C ILE A 311 -22.62 -32.97 13.06
N SER A 312 -23.02 -33.37 14.26
CA SER A 312 -24.17 -34.24 14.52
C SER A 312 -25.33 -33.40 15.03
N LYS A 313 -26.55 -33.64 14.52
CA LYS A 313 -27.78 -32.93 14.96
C LYS A 313 -28.09 -33.12 16.44
N GLU A 314 -27.47 -34.10 17.10
CA GLU A 314 -27.62 -34.39 18.53
C GLU A 314 -26.96 -33.34 19.43
N TYR A 315 -25.98 -32.58 18.90
CA TYR A 315 -25.16 -31.65 19.70
C TYR A 315 -24.98 -30.28 19.02
N PRO A 316 -26.07 -29.52 18.76
CA PRO A 316 -25.97 -28.18 18.22
C PRO A 316 -25.36 -27.19 19.22
N GLN A 317 -24.65 -26.19 18.72
CA GLN A 317 -23.91 -25.17 19.49
C GLN A 317 -24.20 -23.78 18.96
N ALA A 318 -24.12 -22.74 19.79
CA ALA A 318 -24.48 -21.39 19.36
C ALA A 318 -23.41 -20.77 18.46
N SER A 319 -22.16 -21.24 18.54
CA SER A 319 -21.06 -20.75 17.70
C SER A 319 -20.05 -21.85 17.35
N ILE A 320 -19.25 -21.63 16.30
CA ILE A 320 -18.15 -22.55 15.93
C ILE A 320 -17.09 -22.66 17.04
N PRO A 321 -16.69 -21.58 17.74
CA PRO A 321 -15.80 -21.70 18.90
C PRO A 321 -16.36 -22.61 20.00
N GLU A 322 -17.66 -22.51 20.31
CA GLU A 322 -18.31 -23.42 21.26
C GLU A 322 -18.34 -24.86 20.74
N LEU A 323 -18.59 -25.06 19.44
CA LEU A 323 -18.50 -26.36 18.78
C LEU A 323 -17.10 -26.97 18.90
N VAL A 324 -16.05 -26.18 18.69
CA VAL A 324 -14.66 -26.61 18.92
C VAL A 324 -14.44 -26.95 20.39
N HIS A 325 -14.89 -26.10 21.31
CA HIS A 325 -14.75 -26.33 22.74
C HIS A 325 -15.43 -27.64 23.19
N TYR A 326 -16.66 -27.87 22.73
CA TYR A 326 -17.39 -29.11 22.98
C TYR A 326 -16.61 -30.32 22.45
N HIS A 327 -16.14 -30.26 21.19
CA HIS A 327 -15.46 -31.38 20.55
C HIS A 327 -14.02 -31.62 21.04
N LYS A 328 -13.41 -30.65 21.73
CA LYS A 328 -12.16 -30.86 22.50
C LYS A 328 -12.38 -31.78 23.71
N HIS A 329 -13.56 -31.70 24.33
CA HIS A 329 -13.88 -32.48 25.53
C HIS A 329 -14.63 -33.78 25.22
N ASN A 330 -15.44 -33.79 24.15
CA ASN A 330 -16.34 -34.88 23.80
C ASN A 330 -16.19 -35.24 22.31
N PRO A 331 -16.08 -36.52 21.91
CA PRO A 331 -16.04 -36.86 20.48
C PRO A 331 -17.34 -36.45 19.77
N GLY A 332 -18.51 -36.66 20.38
CA GLY A 332 -19.79 -36.08 19.92
C GLY A 332 -20.16 -36.40 18.46
N GLY A 333 -19.80 -37.58 17.95
CA GLY A 333 -19.97 -37.97 16.54
C GLY A 333 -18.71 -37.83 15.67
N LEU A 334 -17.64 -37.23 16.20
CA LEU A 334 -16.30 -37.31 15.62
C LEU A 334 -15.61 -38.61 15.97
N TYR A 335 -14.68 -39.03 15.12
CA TYR A 335 -13.87 -40.23 15.36
C TYR A 335 -12.95 -40.10 16.60
N THR A 336 -12.33 -38.93 16.76
CA THR A 336 -11.45 -38.61 17.89
C THR A 336 -11.76 -37.20 18.40
N ARG A 337 -11.31 -36.89 19.62
CA ARG A 337 -11.47 -35.55 20.22
C ARG A 337 -10.51 -34.57 19.55
N LEU A 338 -10.92 -33.32 19.47
CA LEU A 338 -10.05 -32.26 18.95
C LEU A 338 -8.91 -31.97 19.92
N ARG A 339 -7.70 -31.84 19.38
CA ARG A 339 -6.47 -31.53 20.12
C ARG A 339 -5.93 -30.17 19.70
N ASN A 340 -4.63 -30.05 19.45
CA ASN A 340 -4.01 -28.81 19.03
C ASN A 340 -4.08 -28.69 17.50
N PRO A 341 -4.18 -27.46 16.96
CA PRO A 341 -4.06 -27.28 15.52
C PRO A 341 -2.65 -27.59 15.03
N PRO A 342 -2.47 -27.83 13.71
CA PRO A 342 -1.13 -27.94 13.16
C PRO A 342 -0.38 -26.61 13.35
N PRO A 343 0.95 -26.63 13.53
CA PRO A 343 1.73 -25.41 13.59
C PRO A 343 1.53 -24.59 12.31
N ARG A 344 1.44 -23.26 12.44
CA ARG A 344 1.24 -22.33 11.31
C ARG A 344 2.50 -22.16 10.47
N GLY A 345 3.01 -23.25 9.88
CA GLY A 345 4.10 -23.25 8.91
C GLY A 345 5.36 -22.47 9.33
N ASN A 346 6.22 -22.19 8.36
CA ASN A 346 7.33 -21.25 8.55
C ASN A 346 6.81 -19.82 8.46
N LYS A 347 7.41 -18.92 9.23
CA LYS A 347 7.21 -17.46 9.15
C LYS A 347 7.19 -17.01 7.67
N PRO A 348 6.12 -16.36 7.19
CA PRO A 348 6.03 -15.92 5.80
C PRO A 348 7.11 -14.88 5.53
N GLN A 349 7.54 -14.78 4.28
CA GLN A 349 8.49 -13.75 3.88
C GLN A 349 7.80 -12.39 3.76
N THR A 350 8.53 -11.33 4.05
CA THR A 350 8.07 -9.95 3.92
C THR A 350 8.46 -9.39 2.55
N ALA A 351 7.65 -8.47 2.01
CA ALA A 351 7.99 -7.74 0.79
C ALA A 351 9.12 -6.74 1.10
N GLY A 352 10.36 -7.14 0.85
CA GLY A 352 11.55 -6.40 1.27
C GLY A 352 11.80 -6.48 2.79
N PHE A 353 12.85 -5.79 3.26
CA PHE A 353 13.24 -5.78 4.69
C PHE A 353 12.52 -4.70 5.52
N ALA A 354 12.04 -3.64 4.88
CA ALA A 354 11.33 -2.53 5.51
C ALA A 354 10.49 -1.78 4.46
N HIS A 355 9.50 -1.02 4.92
CA HIS A 355 8.63 -0.22 4.05
C HIS A 355 9.45 0.74 3.17
N GLY A 356 9.29 0.64 1.85
CA GLY A 356 9.91 1.53 0.87
C GLY A 356 11.44 1.38 0.68
N LYS A 357 12.09 0.44 1.37
CA LYS A 357 13.54 0.20 1.25
C LYS A 357 13.83 -0.97 0.30
N TRP A 358 14.30 -0.63 -0.91
CA TRP A 358 14.69 -1.58 -1.95
C TRP A 358 16.22 -1.67 -2.13
N SER A 359 16.97 -0.65 -1.67
CA SER A 359 18.43 -0.61 -1.72
C SER A 359 19.02 -1.14 -0.42
N LEU A 360 20.01 -2.02 -0.53
CA LEU A 360 20.67 -2.66 0.62
C LEU A 360 22.04 -2.04 0.89
N ASP A 361 22.43 -1.98 2.17
CA ASP A 361 23.80 -1.64 2.55
C ASP A 361 24.75 -2.81 2.23
N PRO A 362 25.76 -2.61 1.36
CA PRO A 362 26.76 -3.64 1.04
C PRO A 362 27.53 -4.17 2.25
N LYS A 363 27.72 -3.35 3.29
CA LYS A 363 28.50 -3.72 4.48
C LYS A 363 27.81 -4.79 5.33
N LEU A 364 26.49 -4.89 5.22
CA LEU A 364 25.69 -5.88 5.91
C LEU A 364 25.64 -7.22 5.15
N LEU A 365 26.24 -7.29 3.96
CA LEU A 365 26.22 -8.47 3.12
C LEU A 365 27.53 -9.27 3.24
N THR A 366 27.43 -10.54 3.60
CA THR A 366 28.55 -11.49 3.61
C THR A 366 28.37 -12.51 2.50
N VAL A 367 29.29 -12.52 1.54
CA VAL A 367 29.28 -13.46 0.40
C VAL A 367 29.97 -14.78 0.80
N GLY A 368 29.32 -15.90 0.52
CA GLY A 368 29.81 -17.25 0.75
C GLY A 368 30.18 -17.98 -0.56
N LYS A 369 29.91 -19.29 -0.62
CA LYS A 369 30.30 -20.14 -1.76
C LYS A 369 29.46 -19.85 -3.01
N GLU A 370 30.08 -20.02 -4.18
CA GLU A 370 29.37 -20.02 -5.47
C GLU A 370 28.39 -21.20 -5.52
N LEU A 371 27.11 -20.93 -5.80
CA LEU A 371 26.06 -21.92 -6.00
C LEU A 371 25.89 -22.29 -7.47
N GLY A 372 26.13 -21.32 -8.37
CA GLY A 372 26.01 -21.54 -9.80
C GLY A 372 26.29 -20.28 -10.61
N ARG A 373 26.52 -20.50 -11.91
CA ARG A 373 26.86 -19.46 -12.88
C ARG A 373 25.95 -19.56 -14.09
N GLY A 374 25.37 -18.44 -14.48
CA GLY A 374 24.54 -18.33 -15.68
C GLY A 374 24.99 -17.16 -16.56
N ASN A 375 24.29 -16.97 -17.68
CA ASN A 375 24.61 -15.94 -18.67
C ASN A 375 24.55 -14.51 -18.11
N PHE A 376 23.77 -14.30 -17.05
CA PHE A 376 23.48 -12.98 -16.48
C PHE A 376 24.25 -12.69 -15.18
N GLY A 377 25.08 -13.62 -14.71
CA GLY A 377 25.77 -13.44 -13.44
C GLY A 377 26.14 -14.73 -12.74
N VAL A 378 26.78 -14.55 -11.58
CA VAL A 378 27.16 -15.63 -10.67
C VAL A 378 26.30 -15.52 -9.41
N VAL A 379 25.76 -16.65 -8.95
CA VAL A 379 24.95 -16.74 -7.74
C VAL A 379 25.78 -17.37 -6.65
N HIS A 380 25.86 -16.70 -5.49
CA HIS A 380 26.49 -17.19 -4.28
C HIS A 380 25.44 -17.40 -3.20
N GLU A 381 25.71 -18.30 -2.25
CA GLU A 381 25.04 -18.24 -0.96
C GLU A 381 25.70 -17.16 -0.11
N GLY A 382 24.97 -16.63 0.86
CA GLY A 382 25.55 -15.69 1.79
C GLY A 382 24.62 -15.36 2.94
N PHE A 383 24.97 -14.30 3.66
CA PHE A 383 24.18 -13.80 4.77
C PHE A 383 23.99 -12.30 4.66
N TYR A 384 22.79 -11.84 4.97
CA TYR A 384 22.49 -10.43 5.16
C TYR A 384 22.21 -10.17 6.64
N GLN A 385 22.89 -9.18 7.21
CA GLN A 385 22.66 -8.76 8.59
C GLN A 385 21.45 -7.83 8.62
N ASN A 386 20.35 -8.31 9.19
CA ASN A 386 19.08 -7.59 9.27
C ASN A 386 18.74 -7.32 10.74
N GLY A 387 19.19 -6.18 11.28
CA GLY A 387 19.15 -5.91 12.71
C GLY A 387 19.97 -6.93 13.50
N PRO A 388 19.42 -7.61 14.53
CA PRO A 388 20.13 -8.66 15.26
C PRO A 388 20.20 -9.99 14.49
N ASN A 389 19.37 -10.16 13.46
CA ASN A 389 19.22 -11.43 12.75
C ASN A 389 20.23 -11.57 11.61
N ARG A 390 20.93 -12.70 11.59
CA ARG A 390 21.79 -13.10 10.46
C ARG A 390 20.98 -13.99 9.51
N MET A 391 20.52 -13.42 8.41
CA MET A 391 19.59 -14.09 7.49
C MET A 391 20.33 -14.75 6.32
N PRO A 392 20.10 -16.04 6.03
CA PRO A 392 20.65 -16.66 4.83
C PRO A 392 19.97 -16.13 3.56
N VAL A 393 20.78 -15.77 2.56
CA VAL A 393 20.33 -15.15 1.30
C VAL A 393 21.05 -15.75 0.09
N ALA A 394 20.44 -15.64 -1.08
CA ALA A 394 21.11 -15.84 -2.36
C ALA A 394 21.55 -14.50 -2.93
N ILE A 395 22.81 -14.43 -3.38
CA ILE A 395 23.49 -13.22 -3.83
C ILE A 395 23.83 -13.38 -5.28
N LYS A 396 23.07 -12.74 -6.17
CA LYS A 396 23.34 -12.74 -7.60
C LYS A 396 24.15 -11.51 -7.97
N MET A 397 25.41 -11.74 -8.33
CA MET A 397 26.32 -10.73 -8.86
C MET A 397 26.15 -10.66 -10.37
N MET A 398 25.70 -9.51 -10.85
CA MET A 398 25.42 -9.29 -12.27
C MET A 398 26.72 -9.07 -13.04
N THR A 399 26.87 -9.74 -14.18
CA THR A 399 28.01 -9.55 -15.10
C THR A 399 27.81 -8.35 -16.03
N VAL A 400 26.56 -7.93 -16.22
CA VAL A 400 26.19 -6.77 -17.03
C VAL A 400 25.38 -5.81 -16.16
N ASN A 401 25.81 -4.55 -16.12
CA ASN A 401 25.09 -3.51 -15.38
C ASN A 401 23.82 -3.13 -16.15
N PRO A 402 22.61 -3.33 -15.60
CA PRO A 402 21.40 -2.67 -16.07
C PRO A 402 21.63 -1.16 -16.15
N SER A 403 21.63 -0.65 -17.38
CA SER A 403 22.00 0.74 -17.70
C SER A 403 20.78 1.64 -17.96
N SER A 404 19.56 1.07 -17.98
CA SER A 404 18.33 1.82 -18.20
C SER A 404 17.52 2.04 -16.91
N ASP A 405 16.96 3.23 -16.79
CA ASP A 405 16.01 3.60 -15.71
C ASP A 405 14.79 2.65 -15.67
N GLU A 406 14.44 2.04 -16.80
CA GLU A 406 13.35 1.06 -16.91
C GLU A 406 13.67 -0.23 -16.13
N VAL A 407 14.89 -0.76 -16.23
CA VAL A 407 15.29 -1.95 -15.48
C VAL A 407 15.43 -1.66 -13.98
N LEU A 408 15.86 -0.44 -13.62
CA LEU A 408 15.86 0.01 -12.23
C LEU A 408 14.45 0.11 -11.64
N GLN A 409 13.48 0.57 -12.44
CA GLN A 409 12.08 0.63 -12.04
C GLN A 409 11.48 -0.77 -11.89
N GLU A 410 11.86 -1.71 -12.77
CA GLU A 410 11.44 -3.11 -12.67
C GLU A 410 11.92 -3.75 -11.37
N PHE A 411 13.18 -3.53 -10.96
CA PHE A 411 13.67 -4.02 -9.66
C PHE A 411 12.89 -3.46 -8.48
N LYS A 412 12.52 -2.17 -8.51
CA LYS A 412 11.69 -1.56 -7.48
C LYS A 412 10.31 -2.20 -7.42
N THR A 413 9.66 -2.41 -8.56
CA THR A 413 8.36 -3.10 -8.60
C THR A 413 8.49 -4.52 -8.06
N MET A 414 9.52 -5.26 -8.47
CA MET A 414 9.76 -6.64 -8.03
C MET A 414 10.05 -6.76 -6.54
N THR A 415 10.67 -5.76 -5.88
CA THR A 415 10.91 -5.81 -4.43
C THR A 415 9.63 -5.81 -3.61
N PHE A 416 8.54 -5.29 -4.16
CA PHE A 416 7.25 -5.26 -3.48
C PHE A 416 6.39 -6.48 -3.78
N LEU A 417 6.71 -7.29 -4.80
CA LEU A 417 5.94 -8.51 -5.08
C LEU A 417 6.24 -9.58 -4.03
N ALA A 418 5.21 -10.00 -3.30
CA ALA A 418 5.29 -11.09 -2.32
C ALA A 418 4.20 -12.13 -2.56
N HIS A 419 4.62 -13.37 -2.83
CA HIS A 419 3.71 -14.49 -3.02
C HIS A 419 4.37 -15.80 -2.53
N PRO A 420 3.65 -16.75 -1.88
CA PRO A 420 4.24 -17.96 -1.32
C PRO A 420 5.02 -18.86 -2.29
N ASN A 421 4.73 -18.77 -3.59
CA ASN A 421 5.41 -19.53 -4.64
C ASN A 421 6.37 -18.67 -5.48
N LEU A 422 6.54 -17.39 -5.15
CA LEU A 422 7.46 -16.49 -5.83
C LEU A 422 8.73 -16.31 -5.01
N VAL A 423 9.88 -16.39 -5.68
CA VAL A 423 11.17 -16.12 -5.04
C VAL A 423 11.23 -14.67 -4.59
N GLN A 424 11.24 -14.44 -3.27
CA GLN A 424 11.24 -13.09 -2.73
C GLN A 424 12.55 -12.37 -3.07
N LEU A 425 12.41 -11.22 -3.73
CA LEU A 425 13.47 -10.24 -3.87
C LEU A 425 13.48 -9.36 -2.62
N TYR A 426 14.58 -9.40 -1.86
CA TYR A 426 14.71 -8.57 -0.66
C TYR A 426 15.22 -7.16 -0.97
N GLY A 427 16.10 -7.05 -1.96
CA GLY A 427 16.65 -5.77 -2.38
C GLY A 427 17.83 -5.92 -3.33
N VAL A 428 18.39 -4.77 -3.70
CA VAL A 428 19.46 -4.65 -4.69
C VAL A 428 20.55 -3.68 -4.21
N ILE A 429 21.75 -3.86 -4.75
CA ILE A 429 22.89 -2.96 -4.57
C ILE A 429 23.37 -2.57 -5.96
N LEU A 430 23.09 -1.33 -6.37
CA LEU A 430 23.27 -0.88 -7.76
C LEU A 430 24.27 0.27 -7.90
N ASP A 431 24.68 0.85 -6.79
CA ASP A 431 25.63 1.95 -6.67
C ASP A 431 27.10 1.52 -6.75
N GLN A 432 27.37 0.20 -6.76
CA GLN A 432 28.70 -0.37 -6.91
C GLN A 432 28.77 -1.41 -8.04
N SER A 433 30.00 -1.71 -8.48
CA SER A 433 30.30 -2.80 -9.41
C SER A 433 31.05 -3.91 -8.67
N PRO A 434 30.63 -5.18 -8.76
CA PRO A 434 29.46 -5.66 -9.52
C PRO A 434 28.14 -5.25 -8.85
N GLN A 435 27.09 -5.05 -9.65
CA GLN A 435 25.75 -4.84 -9.14
C GLN A 435 25.17 -6.15 -8.61
N ILE A 436 24.41 -6.09 -7.51
CA ILE A 436 23.98 -7.25 -6.74
C ILE A 436 22.46 -7.26 -6.58
N ILE A 437 21.89 -8.45 -6.72
CA ILE A 437 20.49 -8.75 -6.41
C ILE A 437 20.48 -9.75 -5.25
N VAL A 438 19.73 -9.45 -4.18
CA VAL A 438 19.65 -10.30 -2.98
C VAL A 438 18.24 -10.88 -2.86
N THR A 439 18.14 -12.20 -2.88
CA THR A 439 16.87 -12.94 -2.82
C THR A 439 16.88 -13.96 -1.69
N GLU A 440 15.74 -14.63 -1.47
CA GLU A 440 15.71 -15.82 -0.62
C GLU A 440 16.66 -16.92 -1.09
N LEU A 441 17.20 -17.68 -0.13
CA LEU A 441 18.05 -18.83 -0.38
C LEU A 441 17.22 -20.12 -0.45
N LEU A 442 17.09 -20.68 -1.66
CA LEU A 442 16.40 -21.95 -1.89
C LEU A 442 17.35 -23.13 -1.67
N ARG A 443 17.10 -23.91 -0.61
CA ARG A 443 18.00 -25.01 -0.18
C ARG A 443 18.13 -26.16 -1.18
N HIS A 444 17.18 -26.31 -2.10
CA HIS A 444 17.15 -27.39 -3.09
C HIS A 444 17.60 -26.98 -4.48
N GLY A 445 18.03 -25.72 -4.66
CA GLY A 445 18.48 -25.20 -5.95
C GLY A 445 17.33 -25.06 -6.97
N ASP A 446 17.71 -25.06 -8.25
CA ASP A 446 16.75 -24.91 -9.35
C ASP A 446 15.96 -26.20 -9.61
N LEU A 447 14.72 -26.03 -10.10
CA LEU A 447 13.83 -27.14 -10.38
C LEU A 447 14.38 -28.09 -11.45
N ASN A 448 15.15 -27.61 -12.43
CA ASN A 448 15.67 -28.47 -13.50
C ASN A 448 16.67 -29.49 -12.94
N LYS A 449 17.63 -29.02 -12.15
CA LYS A 449 18.58 -29.89 -11.44
C LYS A 449 17.86 -30.81 -10.47
N TYR A 450 16.90 -30.30 -9.70
CA TYR A 450 16.14 -31.13 -8.76
C TYR A 450 15.39 -32.28 -9.46
N LEU A 451 14.74 -32.01 -10.58
CA LEU A 451 14.03 -33.04 -11.37
C LEU A 451 14.97 -34.11 -11.92
N ARG A 452 16.18 -33.72 -12.36
CA ARG A 452 17.19 -34.67 -12.84
C ARG A 452 17.72 -35.54 -11.71
N ASP A 453 18.10 -34.92 -10.60
CA ASP A 453 18.72 -35.59 -9.45
C ASP A 453 17.73 -36.54 -8.75
N ASN A 454 16.42 -36.25 -8.82
CA ASN A 454 15.37 -37.02 -8.14
C ASN A 454 14.47 -37.83 -9.11
N ARG A 455 14.92 -38.01 -10.37
CA ARG A 455 14.10 -38.59 -11.45
C ARG A 455 13.44 -39.91 -11.07
N GLU A 456 14.18 -40.83 -10.45
CA GLU A 456 13.67 -42.16 -10.07
C GLU A 456 12.60 -42.07 -8.99
N SER A 457 12.81 -41.23 -7.97
CA SER A 457 11.84 -41.03 -6.88
C SER A 457 10.56 -40.34 -7.33
N LEU A 458 10.66 -39.47 -8.35
CA LEU A 458 9.54 -38.70 -8.88
C LEU A 458 8.76 -39.46 -9.97
N TYR A 459 9.37 -40.43 -10.63
CA TYR A 459 8.75 -41.23 -11.69
C TYR A 459 7.47 -41.95 -11.22
N TYR A 460 7.41 -42.35 -9.95
CA TYR A 460 6.25 -43.01 -9.36
C TYR A 460 5.35 -42.06 -8.55
N ASN A 461 5.57 -40.74 -8.65
CA ASN A 461 4.87 -39.73 -7.86
C ASN A 461 4.32 -38.61 -8.74
N ASP A 462 3.44 -38.99 -9.68
CA ASP A 462 2.79 -38.07 -10.63
C ASP A 462 2.06 -36.91 -9.94
N ASN A 463 1.48 -37.17 -8.76
CA ASN A 463 0.81 -36.15 -7.95
C ASN A 463 1.77 -35.00 -7.57
N ARG A 464 3.03 -35.32 -7.27
CA ARG A 464 4.04 -34.32 -6.91
C ARG A 464 4.51 -33.51 -8.12
N LEU A 465 4.60 -34.13 -9.30
CA LEU A 465 4.91 -33.43 -10.55
C LEU A 465 3.77 -32.48 -10.97
N LEU A 466 2.52 -32.93 -10.83
CA LEU A 466 1.34 -32.10 -11.07
C LEU A 466 1.30 -30.91 -10.10
N ASP A 467 1.60 -31.13 -8.82
CA ASP A 467 1.68 -30.07 -7.81
C ASP A 467 2.73 -29.01 -8.16
N PHE A 468 3.92 -29.40 -8.63
CA PHE A 468 4.91 -28.45 -9.14
C PHE A 468 4.36 -27.60 -10.29
N GLY A 469 3.68 -28.23 -11.25
CA GLY A 469 3.05 -27.52 -12.37
C GLY A 469 1.97 -26.53 -11.92
N ILE A 470 1.14 -26.92 -10.94
CA ILE A 470 0.10 -26.05 -10.36
C ILE A 470 0.73 -24.84 -9.66
N GLN A 471 1.75 -25.05 -8.83
CA GLN A 471 2.42 -23.97 -8.11
C GLN A 471 3.06 -22.96 -9.06
N VAL A 472 3.73 -23.43 -10.12
CA VAL A 472 4.31 -22.56 -11.16
C VAL A 472 3.22 -21.77 -11.87
N LYS A 473 2.09 -22.41 -12.22
CA LYS A 473 0.95 -21.73 -12.84
C LYS A 473 0.41 -20.61 -11.96
N ILE A 474 0.26 -20.83 -10.65
CA ILE A 474 -0.23 -19.81 -9.70
C ILE A 474 0.65 -18.56 -9.75
N VAL A 475 1.97 -18.71 -9.82
CA VAL A 475 2.91 -17.58 -9.92
C VAL A 475 2.69 -16.77 -11.20
N PHE A 476 2.51 -17.43 -12.35
CA PHE A 476 2.24 -16.73 -13.61
C PHE A 476 0.93 -15.96 -13.59
N PHE A 477 -0.11 -16.53 -12.98
CA PHE A 477 -1.37 -15.81 -12.78
C PHE A 477 -1.15 -14.57 -11.90
N PHE A 478 -0.46 -14.71 -10.77
CA PHE A 478 -0.13 -13.59 -9.89
C PHE A 478 0.60 -12.46 -10.64
N TYR A 479 1.64 -12.79 -11.41
CA TYR A 479 2.38 -11.80 -12.20
C TYR A 479 1.52 -11.06 -13.22
N ALA A 480 0.58 -11.75 -13.87
CA ALA A 480 -0.32 -11.14 -14.85
C ALA A 480 -1.26 -10.09 -14.21
N TYR A 481 -1.63 -10.26 -12.94
CA TYR A 481 -2.51 -9.32 -12.23
C TYR A 481 -1.76 -8.23 -11.48
N ALA A 482 -0.51 -8.49 -11.06
CA ALA A 482 0.25 -7.57 -10.22
C ALA A 482 1.08 -6.53 -11.01
N ILE A 483 1.33 -6.76 -12.30
CA ILE A 483 2.17 -5.88 -13.15
C ILE A 483 1.35 -5.07 -14.18
N ILE A 484 0.06 -5.37 -14.35
CA ILE A 484 -0.89 -4.60 -15.18
C ILE A 484 -1.62 -3.60 -14.29
#